data_AF-A0A514LND4-F1
#
_entry.id   AF-A0A514LND4-F1
#
_cell.length_a   1.000
_cell.length_b   1.000
_cell.length_c   1.000
_cell.angle_alpha   90.00
_cell.angle_beta   90.00
_cell.angle_gamma   90.00
#
_symmetry.space_group_name_H-M   'P 1'
#
loop_
_entity.id
_entity.type
_entity.pdbx_description
1 polymer ?
#
loop_
_entity_poly.entity_id
_entity_poly.type
_entity_poly.pdbx_seq_one_letter_code
_entity_poly.pdbx_strand_id
1 'polypeptide(L)'
;MIIMAAIDNIQNTGESILLGMQVVGGVVAAIAIGVGSYFLMAGGARGRMMSVGWFVGAAGGLVMLLGALAFSQWIESTITF
;
A
#
# COMPACT_ATOMS: atom_id res chain seq x y z
N MET A 1 -13.40 -32.24 5.10
CA MET A 1 -11.99 -31.80 5.20
C MET A 1 -11.42 -31.19 3.90
N ILE A 2 -12.07 -31.31 2.74
CA ILE A 2 -11.59 -30.67 1.48
C ILE A 2 -11.88 -29.17 1.44
N ILE A 3 -13.04 -28.75 1.97
CA ILE A 3 -13.45 -27.33 1.97
C ILE A 3 -12.51 -26.47 2.83
N MET A 4 -12.07 -26.95 4.00
CA MET A 4 -11.11 -26.23 4.83
C MET A 4 -9.74 -26.09 4.15
N ALA A 5 -9.23 -27.16 3.54
CA ALA A 5 -7.98 -27.07 2.77
C ALA A 5 -8.08 -26.10 1.57
N ALA A 6 -9.25 -25.99 0.92
CA ALA A 6 -9.45 -25.02 -0.16
C ALA A 6 -9.47 -23.57 0.37
N ILE A 7 -10.06 -23.33 1.54
CA ILE A 7 -10.08 -22.02 2.20
C ILE A 7 -8.66 -21.60 2.60
N ASP A 8 -7.89 -22.49 3.21
CA ASP A 8 -6.51 -22.22 3.62
C ASP A 8 -5.63 -21.84 2.42
N ASN A 9 -5.76 -22.55 1.30
CA ASN A 9 -5.00 -22.23 0.08
C ASN A 9 -5.37 -20.84 -0.48
N ILE A 10 -6.64 -20.45 -0.40
CA ILE A 10 -7.10 -19.13 -0.86
C ILE A 10 -6.57 -18.02 0.04
N GLN A 11 -6.60 -18.20 1.37
CA GLN A 11 -6.04 -17.24 2.32
C GLN A 11 -4.53 -17.04 2.12
N ASN A 12 -3.77 -18.14 2.07
CA ASN A 12 -2.32 -18.08 1.86
C ASN A 12 -1.95 -17.42 0.52
N THR A 13 -2.72 -17.71 -0.53
CA THR A 13 -2.52 -17.06 -1.84
C THR A 13 -2.87 -15.57 -1.77
N GLY A 14 -3.97 -15.21 -1.09
CA GLY A 14 -4.38 -13.82 -0.89
C GLY A 14 -3.34 -12.99 -0.14
N GLU A 15 -2.76 -13.52 0.94
CA GLU A 15 -1.72 -12.85 1.71
C GLU A 15 -0.44 -12.64 0.88
N SER A 16 0.00 -13.67 0.14
CA SER A 16 1.20 -13.55 -0.71
C SER A 16 1.04 -12.50 -1.83
N ILE A 17 -0.15 -12.40 -2.44
CA ILE A 17 -0.45 -11.35 -3.42
C ILE A 17 -0.42 -9.98 -2.75
N LEU A 18 -1.01 -9.84 -1.56
CA LEU A 18 -1.06 -8.58 -0.84
C LEU A 18 0.33 -8.09 -0.44
N LEU A 19 1.21 -9.00 0.00
CA LEU A 19 2.63 -8.72 0.25
C LEU A 19 3.36 -8.29 -1.04
N GLY A 20 3.10 -8.96 -2.17
CA GLY A 20 3.63 -8.55 -3.47
C GLY A 20 3.19 -7.14 -3.87
N MET A 21 1.93 -6.81 -3.64
CA MET A 21 1.41 -5.46 -3.87
C MET A 21 2.05 -4.41 -2.97
N GLN A 22 2.41 -4.74 -1.72
CA GLN A 22 3.14 -3.82 -0.84
C GLN A 22 4.51 -3.44 -1.38
N VAL A 23 5.25 -4.39 -1.95
CA VAL A 23 6.56 -4.10 -2.56
C VAL A 23 6.40 -3.13 -3.72
N VAL A 24 5.47 -3.41 -4.65
CA VAL A 24 5.22 -2.54 -5.81
C VAL A 24 4.70 -1.18 -5.37
N GLY A 25 3.76 -1.14 -4.42
CA GLY A 25 3.21 0.09 -3.87
C GLY A 25 4.26 0.94 -3.16
N GLY A 26 5.21 0.33 -2.44
CA GLY A 26 6.34 1.02 -1.82
C GLY A 26 7.25 1.69 -2.87
N VAL A 27 7.53 1.00 -3.97
CA VAL A 27 8.32 1.56 -5.08
C VAL A 27 7.59 2.75 -5.72
N VAL A 28 6.29 2.62 -5.99
CA VAL A 28 5.49 3.71 -6.57
C VAL A 28 5.40 4.91 -5.63
N ALA A 29 5.23 4.68 -4.32
CA ALA A 29 5.25 5.74 -3.32
C ALA A 29 6.60 6.47 -3.26
N ALA A 30 7.72 5.73 -3.35
CA ALA A 30 9.05 6.32 -3.39
C ALA A 30 9.24 7.21 -4.63
N ILE A 31 8.77 6.78 -5.81
CA ILE A 31 8.80 7.57 -7.05
C ILE A 31 7.94 8.83 -6.89
N ALA A 32 6.72 8.69 -6.36
CA ALA A 32 5.82 9.83 -6.16
C ALA A 32 6.41 10.87 -5.19
N ILE A 33 7.05 10.43 -4.11
CA ILE A 33 7.79 11.33 -3.19
C ILE A 33 8.96 12.00 -3.92
N GLY A 34 9.71 11.27 -4.75
CA GLY A 34 10.81 11.83 -5.53
C GLY A 34 10.36 12.92 -6.50
N VAL A 35 9.29 12.66 -7.26
CA VAL A 35 8.69 13.64 -8.18
C VAL A 35 8.13 14.85 -7.43
N GLY A 36 7.40 14.63 -6.34
CA GLY A 36 6.89 15.70 -5.49
C GLY A 36 8.02 16.58 -4.92
N SER A 37 9.13 15.95 -4.49
CA SER A 37 10.31 16.64 -3.97
C SER A 37 11.00 17.48 -5.03
N TYR A 38 11.09 16.98 -6.27
CA TYR A 38 11.63 17.75 -7.40
C TYR A 38 10.79 19.00 -7.68
N PHE A 39 9.45 18.88 -7.75
CA PHE A 39 8.59 20.05 -7.92
C PHE A 39 8.70 21.03 -6.75
N LEU A 40 8.89 20.55 -5.53
CA LEU A 40 9.07 21.41 -4.36
C LEU A 40 10.39 22.19 -4.43
N MET A 41 11.48 21.55 -4.86
CA MET A 41 12.81 22.17 -4.95
C MET A 41 12.95 23.09 -6.17
N ALA A 42 12.48 22.66 -7.34
CA ALA A 42 12.74 23.31 -8.63
C ALA A 42 11.52 24.02 -9.25
N GLY A 43 10.31 23.88 -8.70
CA GLY A 43 9.06 24.37 -9.32
C GLY A 43 8.75 25.87 -9.14
N GLY A 44 9.65 26.64 -8.53
CA GLY A 44 9.45 28.08 -8.30
C GLY A 44 8.20 28.39 -7.47
N ALA A 45 7.54 29.53 -7.73
CA ALA A 45 6.40 30.01 -6.94
C ALA A 45 5.19 29.04 -6.90
N ARG A 46 5.05 28.18 -7.91
CA ARG A 46 3.99 27.16 -7.97
C ARG A 46 4.46 25.76 -7.57
N GLY A 47 5.75 25.56 -7.30
CA GLY A 47 6.34 24.26 -6.98
C GLY A 47 5.65 23.56 -5.81
N ARG A 48 5.35 24.32 -4.74
CA ARG A 48 4.63 23.80 -3.56
C ARG A 48 3.22 23.32 -3.89
N MET A 49 2.49 24.04 -4.75
CA MET A 49 1.11 23.65 -5.09
C MET A 49 1.09 22.35 -5.90
N MET A 50 2.07 22.17 -6.78
CA MET A 50 2.23 20.97 -7.60
C MET A 50 2.72 19.78 -6.78
N SER A 51 3.59 19.98 -5.79
CA SER A 51 4.19 18.89 -5.00
C SER A 51 3.23 18.24 -4.00
N VAL A 52 2.27 18.99 -3.46
CA VAL A 52 1.36 18.51 -2.39
C VAL A 52 0.56 17.30 -2.85
N GLY A 53 0.03 17.30 -4.08
CA GLY A 53 -0.73 16.16 -4.60
C GLY A 53 0.08 14.86 -4.65
N TRP A 54 1.36 14.95 -5.02
CA TRP A 54 2.28 13.80 -5.05
C TRP A 54 2.57 13.24 -3.66
N PHE A 55 2.80 14.11 -2.67
CA PHE A 55 3.03 13.68 -1.30
C PHE A 55 1.77 13.07 -0.66
N VAL A 56 0.61 13.69 -0.86
CA VAL A 56 -0.66 13.18 -0.33
C VAL A 56 -1.02 11.85 -1.00
N GLY A 57 -0.83 11.73 -2.31
CA GLY A 57 -1.05 10.48 -3.04
C GLY A 57 -0.10 9.36 -2.57
N ALA A 58 1.19 9.67 -2.37
CA ALA A 58 2.15 8.71 -1.88
C ALA A 58 1.86 8.27 -0.44
N ALA A 59 1.65 9.21 0.47
CA ALA A 59 1.37 8.92 1.87
C ALA A 59 0.02 8.21 2.04
N GLY A 60 -1.04 8.74 1.44
CA GLY A 60 -2.39 8.17 1.52
C GLY A 60 -2.46 6.78 0.88
N GLY A 61 -1.86 6.61 -0.31
CA GLY A 61 -1.81 5.32 -0.99
C GLY A 61 -1.07 4.25 -0.18
N LEU A 62 0.09 4.61 0.41
CA LEU A 62 0.88 3.67 1.21
C LEU A 62 0.15 3.29 2.51
N VAL A 63 -0.48 4.25 3.19
CA VAL A 63 -1.27 3.98 4.41
C VAL A 63 -2.43 3.03 4.12
N MET A 64 -3.17 3.23 3.02
CA MET A 64 -4.28 2.35 2.66
C MET A 64 -3.80 0.93 2.32
N LEU A 65 -2.67 0.82 1.61
CA LEU A 65 -2.09 -0.46 1.22
C LEU A 65 -1.56 -1.26 2.42
N LEU A 66 -0.87 -0.58 3.35
CA LEU A 66 -0.38 -1.20 4.59
C LEU A 66 -1.55 -1.53 5.53
N GLY A 67 -2.55 -0.66 5.61
CA GLY A 67 -3.75 -0.85 6.40
C GLY A 67 -4.55 -2.08 5.97
N ALA A 68 -4.68 -2.35 4.66
CA ALA A 68 -5.37 -3.53 4.16
C ALA A 68 -4.76 -4.85 4.68
N LEU A 69 -3.42 -4.91 4.77
CA LEU A 69 -2.70 -6.10 5.24
C LEU A 69 -2.81 -6.25 6.76
N ALA A 70 -2.76 -5.15 7.50
CA ALA A 70 -3.03 -5.16 8.94
C ALA A 70 -4.47 -5.62 9.25
N PHE A 71 -5.45 -5.22 8.43
CA PHE A 71 -6.83 -5.69 8.56
C PHE A 71 -6.99 -7.18 8.27
N SER A 72 -6.33 -7.72 7.23
CA SER A 72 -6.41 -9.15 6.93
C SER A 72 -5.84 -9.99 8.07
N GLN A 73 -4.68 -9.62 8.60
CA GLN A 73 -4.04 -10.30 9.74
C GLN A 73 -4.88 -10.20 11.01
N TRP A 74 -5.53 -9.05 11.24
CA TRP A 74 -6.41 -8.87 12.39
C TRP A 74 -7.65 -9.78 12.32
N ILE A 75 -8.27 -9.92 11.14
CA ILE A 75 -9.41 -10.82 10.92
C ILE A 75 -9.01 -12.26 11.21
N GLU A 76 -7.84 -12.69 10.71
CA GLU A 76 -7.31 -14.04 10.94
C GLU A 76 -7.01 -14.31 12.43
N SER A 77 -6.50 -13.32 13.16
CA SER A 77 -6.25 -13.45 14.61
C SER A 77 -7.51 -13.48 15.47
N THR A 78 -8.64 -12.97 14.97
CA THR A 78 -9.89 -12.82 15.72
C THR A 78 -10.91 -13.92 15.41
N ILE A 79 -10.94 -14.41 14.16
CA ILE A 79 -11.87 -15.46 13.74
C ILE A 79 -11.14 -16.80 13.78
N THR A 80 -11.09 -17.39 14.97
CA THR A 80 -10.72 -18.80 15.15
C THR A 80 -11.87 -19.69 14.66
N PHE A 81 -11.64 -20.50 13.60
CA PHE A 81 -12.47 -21.66 13.28
C PHE A 81 -11.80 -22.94 13.78
#